data_AF-A0A7C4AK71-F1
#
_entry.id   AF-A0A7C4AK71-F1
#
_cell.length_a   1.000
_cell.length_b   1.000
_cell.length_c   1.000
_cell.angle_alpha   90.00
_cell.angle_beta   90.00
_cell.angle_gamma   90.00
#
_symmetry.space_group_name_H-M   'P 1'
#
loop_
_entity.id
_entity.type
_entity.pdbx_description
1 polymer ?
#
loop_
_entity_poly.entity_id
_entity_poly.type
_entity_poly.pdbx_seq_one_letter_code
_entity_poly.pdbx_strand_id
1 'polypeptide(L)'
;MSEELQKSYCVFGIGEREFLIPKENVIQVLEIIRIFPIPGSPDYIVGALPVKGKIIPAIDLAKVYNIERLNYSESKLVVIIDVKGEKIGILSDTTPFFVNFEPDIVVEDIIEPDKLFEKLKVSQKPSEKANDK
;
A
#
# COMPACT_ATOMS: atom_id res chain seq x y z
N MET A 1 6.64 33.02 -15.61
CA MET A 1 6.97 32.35 -14.33
C MET A 1 6.31 31.00 -14.39
N SER A 2 7.12 29.95 -14.50
CA SER A 2 6.64 28.57 -14.49
C SER A 2 6.03 28.29 -13.12
N GLU A 3 4.75 27.91 -13.08
CA GLU A 3 4.17 27.30 -11.90
C GLU A 3 4.94 26.01 -11.64
N GLU A 4 5.81 26.02 -10.65
CA GLU A 4 6.37 24.80 -10.09
C GLU A 4 5.19 24.05 -9.46
N LEU A 5 4.70 23.00 -10.14
CA LEU A 5 3.52 22.27 -9.69
C LEU A 5 3.80 21.67 -8.30
N GLN A 6 3.03 22.13 -7.31
CA GLN A 6 2.96 21.51 -5.99
C GLN A 6 2.67 20.01 -6.16
N LYS A 7 3.38 19.18 -5.39
CA LYS A 7 3.19 17.73 -5.42
C LYS A 7 2.14 17.34 -4.39
N SER A 8 1.11 16.62 -4.82
CA SER A 8 0.05 16.12 -3.93
C SER A 8 0.32 14.68 -3.52
N TYR A 9 0.09 14.37 -2.25
CA TYR A 9 0.25 13.02 -1.70
C TYR A 9 -0.98 12.61 -0.90
N CYS A 10 -1.24 11.31 -0.88
CA CYS A 10 -2.11 10.67 0.10
C CYS A 10 -1.25 10.22 1.28
N VAL A 11 -1.59 10.70 2.48
CA VAL A 11 -0.99 10.32 3.75
C VAL A 11 -1.86 9.28 4.41
N PHE A 12 -1.27 8.21 4.92
CA PHE A 12 -1.95 7.12 5.60
C PHE A 12 -1.04 6.48 6.65
N GLY A 13 -1.62 5.94 7.72
CA GLY A 13 -0.89 5.43 8.88
C GLY A 13 -0.79 3.91 8.92
N ILE A 14 0.36 3.40 9.37
CA ILE A 14 0.58 1.98 9.70
C ILE A 14 1.37 1.92 11.01
N GLY A 15 0.77 1.37 12.06
CA GLY A 15 1.33 1.43 13.40
C GLY A 15 1.53 2.88 13.85
N GLU A 16 2.75 3.21 14.29
CA GLU A 16 3.13 4.58 14.69
C GLU A 16 3.75 5.41 13.55
N ARG A 17 3.74 4.89 12.31
CA ARG A 17 4.36 5.55 11.15
C ARG A 17 3.31 6.08 10.19
N GLU A 18 3.60 7.21 9.57
CA GLU A 18 2.86 7.75 8.44
C GLU A 18 3.64 7.53 7.14
N PHE A 19 2.91 7.20 6.08
CA PHE A 19 3.47 6.97 4.75
C PHE A 19 2.79 7.86 3.74
N LEU A 20 3.53 8.18 2.67
CA LEU A 20 3.04 9.02 1.58
C LEU A 20 3.02 8.25 0.27
N ILE A 21 1.93 8.37 -0.48
CA ILE A 21 1.83 7.88 -1.86
C ILE A 21 1.47 9.06 -2.78
N PRO A 22 2.12 9.22 -3.94
CA PRO A 22 1.74 10.25 -4.90
C PRO A 22 0.24 10.14 -5.26
N LYS A 23 -0.48 11.27 -5.21
CA LYS A 23 -1.93 11.31 -5.39
C LYS A 23 -2.37 10.71 -6.74
N GLU A 24 -1.57 10.88 -7.78
CA GLU A 24 -1.82 10.37 -9.12
C GLU A 24 -1.93 8.84 -9.18
N ASN A 25 -1.33 8.12 -8.23
CA ASN A 25 -1.44 6.67 -8.14
C ASN A 25 -2.67 6.21 -7.35
N VAL A 26 -3.31 7.09 -6.59
CA VAL A 26 -4.45 6.75 -5.73
C VAL A 26 -5.74 6.78 -6.54
N ILE A 27 -6.38 5.63 -6.69
CA ILE A 27 -7.67 5.50 -7.36
C ILE A 27 -8.80 5.96 -6.43
N GLN A 28 -8.81 5.47 -5.19
CA GLN A 28 -9.82 5.78 -4.18
C GLN A 28 -9.41 5.24 -2.81
N VAL A 29 -10.00 5.81 -1.75
CA VAL A 29 -9.94 5.31 -0.38
C VAL A 29 -11.29 4.69 -0.05
N LEU A 30 -11.28 3.49 0.55
CA LEU A 30 -12.50 2.77 0.94
C LEU A 30 -12.42 2.31 2.38
N GLU A 31 -13.57 2.24 3.03
CA GLU A 31 -13.73 1.48 4.27
C GLU A 31 -13.89 -0.01 3.95
N ILE A 32 -13.17 -0.87 4.68
CA ILE A 32 -13.21 -2.31 4.46
C ILE A 32 -14.43 -2.89 5.16
N ILE A 33 -15.40 -3.33 4.36
CA ILE A 33 -16.54 -4.11 4.85
C ILE A 33 -16.11 -5.55 5.16
N ARG A 34 -15.31 -6.15 4.26
CA ARG A 34 -14.84 -7.54 4.38
C ARG A 34 -13.62 -7.79 3.51
N ILE A 35 -12.70 -8.62 4.02
CA ILE A 35 -11.59 -9.20 3.26
C ILE A 35 -11.86 -10.70 3.12
N PHE A 36 -11.69 -11.24 1.91
CA PHE A 36 -11.78 -12.66 1.62
C PHE A 36 -10.37 -13.24 1.60
N PRO A 37 -10.00 -14.15 2.53
CA PRO A 37 -8.67 -14.75 2.57
C PRO A 37 -8.34 -15.47 1.26
N ILE A 38 -7.07 -15.42 0.84
CA ILE A 38 -6.56 -16.15 -0.33
C ILE A 38 -5.69 -17.31 0.18
N PRO A 39 -6.08 -18.58 -0.02
CA PRO A 39 -5.26 -19.72 0.40
C PRO A 39 -3.89 -19.73 -0.29
N GLY A 40 -2.83 -19.96 0.48
CA GLY A 40 -1.46 -20.07 -0.03
C GLY A 40 -0.83 -18.74 -0.48
N SER A 41 -1.49 -17.60 -0.24
CA SER A 41 -0.85 -16.30 -0.48
C SER A 41 0.24 -16.01 0.56
N PRO A 42 1.26 -15.22 0.21
CA PRO A 42 2.23 -14.72 1.20
C PRO A 42 1.53 -13.98 2.34
N ASP A 43 2.13 -13.99 3.52
CA ASP A 43 1.51 -13.44 4.74
C ASP A 43 1.16 -11.95 4.63
N TYR A 44 1.90 -11.18 3.83
CA TYR A 44 1.61 -9.77 3.58
C TYR A 44 0.36 -9.54 2.73
N ILE A 45 -0.20 -10.58 2.09
CA ILE A 45 -1.51 -10.52 1.45
C ILE A 45 -2.53 -11.01 2.47
N VAL A 46 -3.35 -10.10 2.98
CA VAL A 46 -4.41 -10.42 3.96
C VAL A 46 -5.59 -11.12 3.29
N GLY A 47 -5.72 -10.92 1.98
CA GLY A 47 -6.75 -11.54 1.15
C GLY A 47 -7.05 -10.64 -0.04
N ALA A 48 -8.30 -10.64 -0.50
CA ALA A 48 -8.79 -9.71 -1.50
C ALA A 48 -10.16 -9.12 -1.16
N LEU A 49 -10.46 -7.98 -1.76
CA LEU A 49 -11.71 -7.27 -1.64
C LEU A 49 -12.37 -7.06 -3.02
N PRO A 50 -13.70 -7.20 -3.12
CA PRO A 50 -14.43 -6.84 -4.32
C PRO A 50 -14.57 -5.31 -4.43
N VAL A 51 -14.14 -4.75 -5.56
CA VAL A 51 -14.24 -3.32 -5.87
C VAL A 51 -14.74 -3.15 -7.29
N LYS A 52 -15.97 -2.62 -7.45
CA LYS A 52 -16.58 -2.33 -8.76
C LYS A 52 -16.49 -3.52 -9.74
N GLY A 53 -16.79 -4.73 -9.26
CA GLY A 53 -16.76 -5.97 -10.06
C GLY A 53 -15.36 -6.55 -10.30
N LYS A 54 -14.31 -5.97 -9.73
CA LYS A 54 -12.94 -6.51 -9.77
C LYS A 54 -12.51 -7.02 -8.39
N ILE A 55 -11.66 -8.04 -8.36
CA ILE A 55 -11.05 -8.55 -7.14
C ILE A 55 -9.69 -7.87 -6.98
N ILE A 56 -9.52 -7.15 -5.87
CA ILE A 56 -8.31 -6.38 -5.58
C ILE A 56 -7.60 -7.02 -4.38
N PRO A 57 -6.33 -7.43 -4.49
CA PRO A 57 -5.57 -7.96 -3.35
C PRO A 57 -5.36 -6.87 -2.29
N ALA A 58 -5.56 -7.23 -1.01
CA ALA A 58 -5.31 -6.40 0.15
C ALA A 58 -3.94 -6.71 0.73
N ILE A 59 -3.06 -5.72 0.76
CA ILE A 59 -1.68 -5.82 1.22
C ILE A 59 -1.52 -5.15 2.56
N ASP A 60 -0.92 -5.88 3.49
CA ASP A 60 -0.47 -5.39 4.79
C ASP A 60 1.01 -5.01 4.73
N LEU A 61 1.27 -3.72 4.56
CA LEU A 61 2.63 -3.21 4.53
C LEU A 61 3.35 -3.29 5.87
N ALA A 62 2.63 -3.43 6.99
CA ALA A 62 3.27 -3.69 8.29
C ALA A 62 4.11 -4.97 8.23
N LYS A 63 3.61 -6.01 7.54
CA LYS A 63 4.35 -7.26 7.31
C LYS A 63 5.49 -7.11 6.30
N VAL A 64 5.35 -6.21 5.33
CA VAL A 64 6.39 -5.94 4.28
C VAL A 64 7.59 -5.16 4.84
N TYR A 65 7.35 -4.29 5.80
CA TYR A 65 8.35 -3.42 6.41
C TYR A 65 8.69 -3.79 7.86
N ASN A 66 8.12 -4.89 8.37
CA ASN A 66 8.31 -5.36 9.75
C ASN A 66 7.98 -4.27 10.79
N ILE A 67 6.83 -3.62 10.61
CA ILE A 67 6.32 -2.57 11.50
C ILE A 67 5.40 -3.21 12.53
N GLU A 68 5.61 -2.88 13.79
CA GLU A 68 4.74 -3.31 14.88
C GLU A 68 3.39 -2.59 14.84
N ARG A 69 2.30 -3.35 14.94
CA ARG A 69 0.95 -2.81 15.14
C ARG A 69 0.51 -3.14 16.56
N LEU A 70 0.41 -2.11 17.38
CA LEU A 70 -0.02 -2.26 18.77
C LEU A 70 -1.52 -2.55 18.91
N ASN A 71 -2.34 -2.12 17.94
CA ASN A 71 -3.77 -2.41 17.91
C ASN A 71 -4.27 -2.58 16.47
N TYR A 72 -4.89 -3.71 16.16
CA TYR A 72 -5.74 -3.83 14.98
C TYR A 72 -7.05 -3.10 15.28
N SER A 73 -7.15 -1.83 14.91
CA SER A 73 -8.45 -1.13 14.88
C SER A 73 -9.39 -1.85 13.90
N GLU A 74 -10.66 -2.02 14.30
CA GLU A 74 -11.67 -2.78 13.55
C GLU A 74 -12.03 -2.15 12.20
N SER A 75 -11.80 -0.85 12.03
CA SER A 75 -12.00 -0.13 10.77
C SER A 75 -10.72 -0.07 9.96
N LYS A 76 -10.43 -1.13 9.21
CA LYS A 76 -9.34 -1.08 8.23
C LYS A 76 -9.78 -0.23 7.05
N LEU A 77 -9.10 0.87 6.80
CA LEU A 77 -9.28 1.60 5.54
C LEU A 77 -8.32 1.00 4.51
N VAL A 78 -8.67 1.13 3.24
CA VAL A 78 -7.81 0.67 2.15
C VAL A 78 -7.59 1.78 1.13
N VAL A 79 -6.32 2.05 0.86
CA VAL A 79 -5.90 2.92 -0.24
C VAL A 79 -5.74 2.05 -1.48
N ILE A 80 -6.63 2.22 -2.46
CA ILE A 80 -6.54 1.51 -3.74
C ILE A 80 -5.62 2.30 -4.66
N ILE A 81 -4.55 1.67 -5.10
CA ILE A 81 -3.58 2.27 -6.02
C ILE A 81 -3.49 1.50 -7.33
N ASP A 82 -3.14 2.22 -8.40
CA ASP A 82 -2.78 1.65 -9.69
C ASP A 82 -1.27 1.68 -9.88
N VAL A 83 -0.69 0.53 -10.21
CA VAL A 83 0.72 0.39 -10.54
C VAL A 83 0.85 -0.36 -11.85
N LYS A 84 1.19 0.35 -12.92
CA LYS A 84 1.37 -0.22 -14.28
C LYS A 84 0.13 -1.01 -14.74
N GLY A 85 -1.08 -0.57 -14.40
CA GLY A 85 -2.36 -1.20 -14.75
C GLY A 85 -2.82 -2.29 -13.77
N GLU A 86 -1.98 -2.65 -12.79
CA GLU A 86 -2.32 -3.59 -11.73
C GLU A 86 -2.81 -2.83 -10.51
N LYS A 87 -3.92 -3.30 -9.93
CA LYS A 87 -4.57 -2.63 -8.80
C LYS A 87 -4.33 -3.41 -7.53
N ILE A 88 -3.84 -2.71 -6.50
CA ILE A 88 -3.65 -3.28 -5.17
C ILE A 88 -4.27 -2.36 -4.13
N GLY A 89 -4.75 -2.96 -3.04
CA GLY A 89 -5.24 -2.23 -1.87
C GLY A 89 -4.20 -2.27 -0.76
N ILE A 90 -3.87 -1.12 -0.18
CA ILE A 90 -2.96 -1.01 0.96
C ILE A 90 -3.79 -0.75 2.22
N LEU A 91 -3.62 -1.59 3.23
CA LEU A 91 -4.28 -1.39 4.53
C LEU A 91 -3.73 -0.17 5.25
N SER A 92 -4.63 0.67 5.76
CA SER A 92 -4.33 1.83 6.60
C SER A 92 -5.01 1.68 7.96
N ASP A 93 -4.27 2.07 9.00
CA ASP A 93 -4.73 2.09 10.40
C ASP A 93 -5.37 3.42 10.77
N THR A 94 -5.09 4.48 10.00
CA THR A 94 -5.68 5.81 10.15
C THR A 94 -6.51 6.19 8.93
N THR A 95 -7.34 7.23 9.07
CA THR A 95 -8.06 7.83 7.94
C THR A 95 -7.12 8.52 6.98
N PRO A 96 -6.97 8.02 5.73
CA PRO A 96 -6.10 8.67 4.77
C PRO A 96 -6.61 10.07 4.40
N PHE A 97 -5.68 11.01 4.24
CA PHE A 97 -5.97 12.38 3.84
C PHE A 97 -4.98 12.83 2.76
N PHE A 98 -5.25 13.97 2.13
CA PHE A 98 -4.40 14.49 1.05
C PHE A 98 -3.73 15.78 1.48
N VAL A 99 -2.45 15.91 1.12
CA VAL A 99 -1.61 17.09 1.39
C VAL A 99 -0.91 17.53 0.12
N ASN A 100 -0.53 18.80 0.06
CA ASN A 100 0.30 19.35 -1.01
C ASN A 100 1.60 19.84 -0.40
N PHE A 101 2.72 19.53 -1.05
CA PHE A 101 4.04 20.04 -0.68
C PHE A 101 4.60 20.91 -1.80
N GLU A 102 5.38 21.92 -1.40
CA GLU A 102 6.27 22.63 -2.30
C GLU A 102 7.36 21.66 -2.82
N PRO A 103 7.85 21.83 -4.07
CA PRO A 103 8.75 20.85 -4.70
C PRO A 103 10.08 20.62 -3.98
N ASP A 104 10.51 21.58 -3.16
CA ASP A 104 11.76 21.60 -2.39
C ASP A 104 11.63 20.93 -1.01
N ILE A 105 10.41 20.63 -0.56
CA ILE A 105 10.20 19.86 0.68
C ILE A 105 10.56 18.40 0.42
N VAL A 106 11.57 17.93 1.16
CA VAL A 106 11.90 16.51 1.24
C VAL A 106 10.96 15.87 2.27
N VAL A 107 10.15 14.92 1.81
CA VAL A 107 9.32 14.10 2.67
C VAL A 107 10.02 12.76 2.91
N GLU A 108 10.04 12.33 4.17
CA GLU A 108 10.51 11.01 4.55
C GLU A 108 9.35 9.99 4.38
N ASP A 109 9.65 8.71 4.17
CA ASP A 109 8.66 7.63 4.06
C ASP A 109 7.66 7.69 2.87
N ILE A 110 8.11 8.20 1.71
CA ILE A 110 7.38 7.99 0.44
C ILE A 110 7.41 6.51 0.03
N ILE A 111 6.23 5.96 -0.20
CA ILE A 111 6.05 4.70 -0.92
C ILE A 111 5.94 5.00 -2.41
N GLU A 112 7.03 4.74 -3.13
CA GLU A 112 7.02 4.71 -4.59
C GLU A 112 6.29 3.46 -5.10
N PRO A 113 5.14 3.60 -5.77
CA PRO A 113 4.30 2.45 -6.11
C PRO A 113 5.00 1.41 -7.00
N ASP A 114 5.82 1.86 -7.96
CA ASP A 114 6.60 0.97 -8.82
C ASP A 114 7.61 0.14 -8.04
N LYS A 115 8.38 0.77 -7.13
CA LYS A 115 9.36 0.07 -6.28
C LYS A 115 8.67 -0.88 -5.30
N LEU A 116 7.55 -0.47 -4.72
CA LEU A 116 6.74 -1.34 -3.88
C LEU A 116 6.31 -2.58 -4.66
N PHE A 117 5.77 -2.41 -5.87
CA PHE A 117 5.28 -3.51 -6.68
C PHE A 117 6.39 -4.48 -7.11
N GLU A 118 7.57 -3.96 -7.44
CA GLU A 118 8.75 -4.77 -7.71
C GLU A 118 9.19 -5.57 -6.47
N LYS A 119 9.24 -4.93 -5.29
CA LYS A 119 9.53 -5.61 -4.02
C LYS A 119 8.54 -6.74 -3.74
N LEU A 120 7.24 -6.49 -3.95
CA LEU A 120 6.19 -7.50 -3.76
C LEU A 120 6.35 -8.69 -4.71
N LYS A 121 6.76 -8.47 -5.97
CA LYS A 121 7.03 -9.55 -6.94
C LYS A 121 8.29 -10.35 -6.58
N VAL A 122 9.34 -9.69 -6.11
CA VAL A 122 10.57 -10.36 -5.67
C VAL A 122 10.29 -11.27 -4.47
N SER A 123 9.48 -10.82 -3.52
CA SER A 123 9.06 -11.63 -2.37
C SER A 123 8.20 -12.86 -2.73
N GLN A 124 7.64 -12.93 -3.95
CA GLN A 124 6.91 -14.10 -4.43
C GLN A 124 7.76 -15.10 -5.21
N LYS A 125 9.00 -14.76 -5.59
CA LYS A 125 9.88 -15.74 -6.22
C LYS A 125 10.30 -16.76 -5.16
N PRO A 126 10.14 -18.07 -5.43
CA PRO A 126 10.71 -19.08 -4.56
C PRO A 126 12.21 -18.81 -4.43
N SER A 127 12.73 -18.91 -3.20
CA SER A 127 14.16 -19.02 -2.98
C SER A 127 14.68 -20.27 -3.71
N GLU A 128 15.20 -20.11 -4.92
CA GLU A 128 15.98 -21.15 -5.61
C GLU A 128 17.37 -21.28 -4.94
N LYS A 129 17.41 -21.71 -3.66
CA LYS A 129 18.58 -22.26 -2.93
C LYS A 129 17.99 -22.99 -1.71
N ALA A 130 18.19 -24.26 -1.41
CA ALA A 130 19.13 -25.25 -1.92
C ALA A 130 18.50 -26.65 -1.73
N ASN A 131 18.23 -27.33 -2.85
CA ASN A 131 18.35 -28.79 -2.91
C ASN A 131 19.65 -29.04 -3.66
N ASP A 132 20.76 -28.96 -2.93
CA ASP A 132 21.99 -29.62 -3.35
C ASP A 132 22.63 -30.23 -2.11
N LYS A 133 22.67 -31.57 -2.14
CA LYS A 133 23.20 -32.56 -1.18
C LYS A 133 22.26 -33.15 -0.14
#